data_AF-A0A328IKU9-F1
#
_entry.id   AF-A0A328IKU9-F1
#
_cell.length_a   1.000
_cell.length_b   1.000
_cell.length_c   1.000
_cell.angle_alpha   90.00
_cell.angle_beta   90.00
_cell.angle_gamma   90.00
#
_symmetry.space_group_name_H-M   'P 1'
#
loop_
_entity.id
_entity.type
_entity.pdbx_description
1 polymer ?
#
loop_
_entity_poly.entity_id
_entity_poly.type
_entity_poly.pdbx_seq_one_letter_code
_entity_poly.pdbx_strand_id
1 'polypeptide(L)'
;MDSANRNLATKARELSLKAFGVFPDIPFSFNSRLKRILGRLVYSRNRGTLTPLRIEISSSISENEELLKKTLLHELSHFYLMTNDRDFSHGSPEFKKLAEELDFDIVAEYEGLPVHRWVCSVCKKTVALSFNRREKKGLSSCCKAPIELQEK
;
A
#
# COMPACT_ATOMS: atom_id res chain seq x y z
N MET A 1 0.69 22.60 0.68
CA MET A 1 1.12 21.19 0.55
C MET A 1 1.96 20.87 1.78
N ASP A 2 1.56 19.86 2.56
CA ASP A 2 2.20 19.51 3.85
C ASP A 2 3.70 19.16 3.71
N SER A 3 4.53 19.46 4.72
CA SER A 3 5.98 19.21 4.73
C SER A 3 6.31 17.73 4.54
N ALA A 4 5.56 16.84 5.20
CA ALA A 4 5.71 15.40 5.07
C ALA A 4 5.45 14.89 3.64
N ASN A 5 4.45 15.45 2.95
CA ASN A 5 4.15 15.08 1.57
C ASN A 5 5.23 15.56 0.59
N ARG A 6 5.88 16.70 0.86
CA ARG A 6 7.03 17.15 0.07
C ARG A 6 8.21 16.19 0.20
N ASN A 7 8.52 15.76 1.42
CA ASN A 7 9.57 14.76 1.66
C ASN A 7 9.26 13.44 0.93
N LEU A 8 8.03 12.94 1.06
CA LEU A 8 7.58 11.73 0.36
C LEU A 8 7.76 11.82 -1.16
N ALA A 9 7.32 12.93 -1.77
CA ALA A 9 7.43 13.13 -3.20
C ALA A 9 8.89 13.19 -3.67
N THR A 10 9.76 13.88 -2.94
CA THR A 10 11.20 13.92 -3.23
C THR A 10 11.80 12.52 -3.18
N LYS A 11 11.58 11.78 -2.09
CA LYS A 11 12.09 10.41 -1.92
C LYS A 11 11.58 9.47 -3.02
N ALA A 12 10.30 9.55 -3.37
CA ALA A 12 9.73 8.73 -4.44
C ALA A 12 10.35 9.03 -5.80
N ARG A 13 10.58 10.31 -6.12
CA ARG A 13 11.21 10.72 -7.39
C ARG A 13 12.68 10.30 -7.47
N GLU A 14 13.43 10.45 -6.38
CA GLU A 14 14.82 9.98 -6.31
C GLU A 14 14.91 8.47 -6.51
N LEU A 15 14.04 7.70 -5.84
CA LEU A 15 13.97 6.25 -6.02
C LEU A 15 13.61 5.89 -7.47
N SER A 16 12.63 6.56 -8.05
CA SER A 16 12.20 6.31 -9.43
C SER A 16 13.28 6.62 -10.46
N LEU A 17 13.98 7.75 -10.31
CA LEU A 17 15.10 8.10 -11.17
C LEU A 17 16.23 7.08 -11.04
N LYS A 18 16.55 6.65 -9.82
CA LYS A 18 17.61 5.67 -9.58
C LYS A 18 17.27 4.29 -10.14
N ALA A 19 16.04 3.82 -9.96
CA ALA A 19 15.62 2.48 -10.36
C ALA A 19 15.25 2.37 -11.84
N PHE A 20 14.59 3.40 -12.38
CA PHE A 20 13.95 3.34 -13.70
C PHE A 20 14.45 4.41 -14.67
N GLY A 21 15.20 5.42 -14.21
CA GLY A 21 15.53 6.59 -15.03
C GLY A 21 14.32 7.47 -15.38
N VAL A 22 13.17 7.24 -14.72
CA VAL A 22 11.90 7.93 -15.00
C VAL A 22 11.58 8.89 -13.88
N PHE A 23 11.21 10.12 -14.24
CA PHE A 23 10.68 11.11 -13.31
C PHE A 23 9.14 11.02 -13.26
N PRO A 24 8.54 10.58 -12.14
CA PRO A 24 7.09 10.49 -12.03
C PRO A 24 6.51 11.88 -11.74
N ASP A 25 5.99 12.54 -12.79
CA ASP A 25 5.30 13.82 -12.67
C ASP A 25 3.83 13.66 -12.25
N ILE A 26 3.63 12.97 -11.12
CA ILE A 26 2.32 12.80 -10.48
C ILE A 26 2.42 13.16 -8.99
N PRO A 27 1.31 13.54 -8.34
CA PRO A 27 1.28 13.76 -6.90
C PRO A 27 1.57 12.50 -6.08
N PHE A 28 2.25 12.69 -4.96
CA PHE A 28 2.46 11.70 -3.91
C PHE A 28 1.85 12.22 -2.61
N SER A 29 1.19 11.33 -1.86
CA SER A 29 0.59 11.73 -0.58
C SER A 29 0.49 10.57 0.40
N PHE A 30 0.62 10.89 1.69
CA PHE A 30 0.16 9.99 2.73
C PHE A 30 -1.36 10.02 2.85
N ASN A 31 -1.98 8.84 2.95
CA ASN A 31 -3.41 8.66 3.08
C ASN A 31 -3.74 7.79 4.30
N SER A 32 -4.24 8.43 5.35
CA SER A 32 -4.63 7.77 6.59
C SER A 32 -5.87 6.87 6.45
N ARG A 33 -6.59 6.93 5.32
CA ARG A 33 -7.76 6.07 5.03
C ARG A 33 -7.37 4.70 4.49
N LEU A 34 -6.12 4.51 4.07
CA LEU A 34 -5.62 3.19 3.68
C LEU A 34 -5.47 2.32 4.93
N LYS A 35 -6.40 1.38 5.13
CA LYS A 35 -6.46 0.52 6.33
C LYS A 35 -6.00 -0.91 6.08
N ARG A 36 -5.88 -1.31 4.80
CA ARG A 36 -5.64 -2.70 4.39
C ARG A 36 -4.50 -2.86 3.38
N ILE A 37 -4.06 -1.77 2.77
CA ILE A 37 -2.98 -1.75 1.78
C ILE A 37 -1.99 -0.65 2.16
N LEU A 38 -0.71 -0.88 1.90
CA LEU A 38 0.37 0.04 2.26
C LEU A 38 0.55 1.14 1.23
N GLY A 39 0.24 0.86 -0.03
CA GLY A 39 0.30 1.82 -1.12
C GLY A 39 -0.81 1.56 -2.15
N ARG A 40 -1.00 2.51 -3.05
CA ARG A 40 -1.66 2.31 -4.33
C ARG A 40 -1.25 3.35 -5.37
N LEU A 41 -1.12 2.91 -6.61
CA LEU A 41 -1.22 3.76 -7.79
C LEU A 41 -2.71 4.02 -8.13
N VAL A 42 -3.11 5.28 -8.11
CA VAL A 42 -4.43 5.73 -8.58
C VAL A 42 -4.28 6.11 -10.04
N TYR A 43 -5.13 5.55 -10.90
CA TYR A 43 -5.17 5.84 -12.32
C TYR A 43 -6.60 5.94 -12.84
N SER A 44 -6.77 6.56 -14.00
CA SER A 44 -8.02 6.56 -14.76
C SER A 44 -7.90 5.67 -15.98
N ARG A 45 -9.02 5.13 -16.45
CA ARG A 45 -9.12 4.40 -17.71
C ARG A 45 -10.13 5.11 -18.60
N ASN A 46 -9.68 5.65 -19.72
CA ASN A 46 -10.55 6.30 -20.70
C ASN A 46 -10.29 5.73 -22.10
N ARG A 47 -11.32 5.16 -22.73
CA ARG A 47 -11.25 4.56 -24.09
C ARG A 47 -10.06 3.61 -24.30
N GLY A 48 -9.70 2.85 -23.27
CA GLY A 48 -8.57 1.89 -23.32
C GLY A 48 -7.23 2.47 -22.87
N THR A 49 -7.08 3.79 -22.83
CA THR A 49 -5.88 4.46 -22.32
C THR A 49 -5.91 4.52 -20.79
N LEU A 50 -4.79 4.13 -20.18
CA LEU A 50 -4.55 4.20 -18.75
C LEU A 50 -3.71 5.45 -18.43
N THR A 51 -4.18 6.30 -17.53
CA THR A 51 -3.47 7.54 -17.16
C THR A 51 -3.24 7.60 -15.66
N PRO A 52 -1.97 7.65 -15.19
CA PRO A 52 -1.67 7.69 -13.76
C PRO A 52 -2.06 9.06 -13.20
N LEU A 53 -2.71 9.06 -12.04
CA LEU A 53 -3.23 10.27 -11.42
C LEU A 53 -2.44 10.67 -10.18
N ARG A 54 -2.05 9.70 -9.34
CA ARG A 54 -1.27 9.92 -8.11
C ARG A 54 -0.87 8.59 -7.47
N ILE A 55 0.12 8.62 -6.59
CA ILE A 55 0.45 7.51 -5.69
C ILE A 55 0.07 7.91 -4.25
N GLU A 56 -0.61 7.00 -3.55
CA GLU A 56 -1.01 7.18 -2.17
C GLU A 56 -0.34 6.11 -1.30
N ILE A 57 0.25 6.52 -0.17
CA ILE A 57 0.91 5.63 0.79
C ILE A 57 0.19 5.69 2.13
N SER A 58 0.05 4.57 2.82
CA SER A 58 -0.57 4.54 4.15
C SER A 58 0.23 5.40 5.12
N SER A 59 -0.45 6.31 5.82
CA SER A 59 0.20 7.10 6.89
C SER A 59 0.72 6.22 8.04
N SER A 60 0.28 4.96 8.15
CA SER A 60 0.73 4.06 9.23
C SER A 60 2.18 3.61 9.12
N ILE A 61 2.83 3.86 7.97
CA ILE A 61 4.20 3.46 7.71
C ILE A 61 5.14 4.66 7.47
N SER A 62 4.69 5.89 7.74
CA SER A 62 5.48 7.09 7.47
C SER A 62 6.81 7.12 8.23
N GLU A 63 6.82 6.56 9.44
CA GLU A 63 7.99 6.48 10.33
C GLU A 63 8.86 5.23 10.08
N ASN A 64 8.38 4.26 9.29
CA ASN A 64 9.13 3.03 8.98
C ASN A 64 9.82 3.19 7.63
N GLU A 65 11.08 3.64 7.65
CA GLU A 65 11.79 4.02 6.42
C GLU A 65 12.00 2.86 5.43
N GLU A 66 12.31 1.66 5.93
CA GLU A 66 12.53 0.48 5.10
C GLU A 66 11.24 0.06 4.41
N LEU A 67 10.16 -0.08 5.19
CA LEU A 67 8.85 -0.46 4.67
C LEU A 67 8.30 0.60 3.71
N LEU A 68 8.51 1.88 4.02
CA LEU A 68 8.16 2.99 3.13
C LEU A 68 8.93 2.90 1.81
N LYS A 69 10.24 2.62 1.84
CA LYS A 69 11.05 2.45 0.64
C LYS A 69 10.55 1.28 -0.20
N LYS A 70 10.35 0.09 0.39
CA LYS A 70 9.83 -1.10 -0.31
C LYS A 70 8.46 -0.84 -0.92
N THR A 71 7.55 -0.21 -0.16
CA THR A 71 6.22 0.16 -0.65
C THR A 71 6.30 1.17 -1.81
N LEU A 72 7.18 2.16 -1.74
CA LEU A 72 7.37 3.11 -2.84
C LEU A 72 7.89 2.42 -4.11
N LEU A 73 8.88 1.54 -4.00
CA LEU A 73 9.40 0.78 -5.15
C LEU A 73 8.32 -0.11 -5.77
N HIS A 74 7.46 -0.71 -4.94
CA HIS A 74 6.30 -1.47 -5.40
C HIS A 74 5.35 -0.60 -6.24
N GLU A 75 4.90 0.54 -5.71
CA GLU A 75 3.97 1.44 -6.42
C GLU A 75 4.61 2.11 -7.65
N LEU A 76 5.90 2.41 -7.58
CA LEU A 76 6.66 2.95 -8.72
C LEU A 76 6.87 1.90 -9.82
N SER A 77 6.97 0.62 -9.48
CA SER A 77 7.03 -0.47 -10.47
C SER A 77 5.71 -0.58 -11.24
N HIS A 78 4.57 -0.45 -10.56
CA HIS A 78 3.26 -0.33 -11.21
C HIS A 78 3.23 0.84 -12.18
N PHE A 79 3.67 2.00 -11.70
CA PHE A 79 3.73 3.22 -12.52
C PHE A 79 4.61 3.03 -13.75
N TYR A 80 5.85 2.55 -13.57
CA TYR A 80 6.81 2.34 -14.64
C TYR A 80 6.27 1.40 -15.73
N LEU A 81 5.73 0.24 -15.33
CA LEU A 81 5.18 -0.73 -16.29
C LEU A 81 3.96 -0.15 -17.01
N MET A 82 3.06 0.51 -16.29
CA MET A 82 1.88 1.14 -16.86
C MET A 82 2.23 2.25 -17.87
N THR A 83 3.22 3.11 -17.58
CA THR A 83 3.64 4.17 -18.50
C THR A 83 4.41 3.67 -19.73
N ASN A 84 4.84 2.41 -19.71
CA ASN A 84 5.53 1.75 -20.82
C ASN A 84 4.64 0.71 -21.53
N ASP A 85 3.31 0.80 -21.35
CA ASP A 85 2.31 -0.11 -21.96
C ASP A 85 2.59 -1.60 -21.69
N ARG A 86 3.12 -1.92 -20.50
CA ARG A 86 3.36 -3.30 -20.03
C ARG A 86 2.26 -3.75 -19.07
N ASP A 87 2.13 -5.07 -18.91
CA ASP A 87 1.29 -5.62 -17.84
C ASP A 87 1.89 -5.26 -16.48
N PHE A 88 1.17 -4.43 -15.73
CA PHE A 88 1.57 -3.97 -14.40
C PHE A 88 0.89 -4.81 -13.30
N SER A 89 0.25 -5.94 -13.62
CA SER A 89 -0.31 -6.82 -12.59
C SER A 89 0.80 -7.51 -11.79
N HIS A 90 0.50 -7.85 -10.53
CA HIS A 90 1.38 -8.68 -9.68
C HIS A 90 1.70 -10.05 -10.29
N GLY A 91 0.86 -10.53 -11.20
CA GLY A 91 1.04 -11.81 -11.87
C GLY A 91 2.09 -11.77 -12.99
N SER A 92 2.38 -10.58 -13.52
CA SER A 92 3.25 -10.40 -14.68
C SER A 92 4.71 -10.83 -14.37
N PRO A 93 5.39 -11.48 -15.34
CA PRO A 93 6.81 -11.79 -15.22
C PRO A 93 7.67 -10.55 -14.95
N GLU A 94 7.35 -9.43 -15.60
CA GLU A 94 8.08 -8.17 -15.48
C GLU A 94 7.96 -7.58 -14.07
N PHE A 95 6.76 -7.58 -13.47
CA PHE A 95 6.59 -7.10 -12.09
C PHE A 95 7.33 -7.98 -11.09
N LYS A 96 7.29 -9.31 -11.26
CA LYS A 96 8.04 -10.25 -10.41
C LYS A 96 9.54 -10.03 -10.50
N LYS A 97 10.05 -9.84 -11.71
CA LYS A 97 11.46 -9.52 -11.93
C LYS A 97 11.86 -8.22 -11.23
N LEU A 98 11.04 -7.17 -11.33
CA LEU A 98 11.29 -5.92 -10.62
C LEU A 98 11.28 -6.10 -9.10
N ALA A 99 10.37 -6.93 -8.57
CA ALA A 99 10.33 -7.25 -7.14
C ALA A 99 11.63 -7.89 -6.64
N GLU A 100 12.19 -8.83 -7.43
CA GLU A 100 13.47 -9.47 -7.13
C GLU A 100 14.65 -8.50 -7.26
N GLU A 101 14.72 -7.73 -8.36
CA GLU A 101 15.84 -6.83 -8.63
C GLU A 101 15.90 -5.63 -7.67
N LEU A 102 14.75 -5.14 -7.23
CA LEU A 102 14.61 -3.95 -6.38
C LEU A 102 14.35 -4.27 -4.91
N ASP A 103 14.31 -5.57 -4.55
CA ASP A 103 14.10 -6.07 -3.19
C ASP A 103 12.84 -5.47 -2.52
N PHE A 104 11.67 -5.71 -3.11
CA PHE A 104 10.39 -5.35 -2.51
C PHE A 104 9.38 -6.50 -2.53
N ASP A 105 8.46 -6.49 -1.59
CA ASP A 105 7.43 -7.52 -1.49
C ASP A 105 6.30 -7.30 -2.52
N ILE A 106 5.94 -8.35 -3.26
CA ILE A 106 4.72 -8.35 -4.10
C ILE A 106 3.47 -8.33 -3.21
N VAL A 107 3.53 -9.06 -2.10
CA VAL A 107 2.51 -9.06 -1.05
C VAL A 107 3.24 -8.85 0.26
N ALA A 108 3.02 -7.71 0.90
CA ALA A 108 3.61 -7.44 2.20
C ALA A 108 3.14 -8.48 3.24
N GLU A 109 4.08 -9.17 3.86
CA GLU A 109 3.78 -10.14 4.92
C GLU A 109 3.22 -9.42 6.16
N TYR A 110 2.32 -10.08 6.89
CA TYR A 110 1.63 -9.50 8.04
C TYR A 110 2.54 -9.29 9.25
N GLU A 111 3.65 -10.02 9.33
CA GLU A 111 4.62 -9.90 10.43
C GLU A 111 5.39 -8.58 10.29
N GLY A 112 5.36 -7.75 11.34
CA GLY A 112 5.95 -6.41 11.32
C GLY A 112 5.03 -5.26 10.84
N LEU A 113 3.89 -5.56 10.21
CA LEU A 113 2.89 -4.53 9.89
C LEU A 113 2.07 -4.15 11.14
N PRO A 114 1.59 -2.89 11.27
CA PRO A 114 0.71 -2.47 12.36
C PRO A 114 -0.72 -3.01 12.19
N VAL A 115 -0.87 -4.28 11.79
CA VAL A 115 -2.15 -4.92 11.58
C VAL A 115 -2.73 -5.35 12.91
N HIS A 116 -3.87 -4.75 13.23
CA HIS A 116 -4.73 -5.13 14.33
C HIS A 116 -5.77 -6.13 13.82
N ARG A 117 -5.84 -7.29 14.48
CA ARG A 117 -6.81 -8.33 14.18
C ARG A 117 -7.98 -8.22 15.14
N TRP A 118 -9.18 -8.03 14.59
CA TRP A 118 -10.42 -7.98 15.35
C TRP A 118 -11.16 -9.31 15.20
N VAL A 119 -11.53 -9.91 16.32
CA VAL A 119 -12.13 -11.24 16.39
C VAL A 119 -13.46 -11.21 17.13
N CYS A 120 -14.32 -12.21 16.87
CA CYS A 120 -15.48 -12.45 17.71
C CYS A 120 -15.05 -12.89 19.12
N SER A 121 -15.56 -12.24 20.16
CA SER A 121 -15.29 -12.60 21.58
C SER A 121 -15.53 -14.08 21.89
N VAL A 122 -16.59 -14.68 21.31
CA VAL A 122 -16.97 -16.10 21.53
C VAL A 122 -16.17 -17.09 20.68
N CYS A 123 -16.40 -17.13 19.35
CA CYS A 123 -15.79 -18.17 18.50
C CYS A 123 -14.40 -17.82 17.96
N LYS A 124 -13.85 -16.65 18.33
CA LYS A 124 -12.54 -16.12 17.87
C LYS A 124 -12.35 -16.04 16.35
N LYS A 125 -13.40 -16.20 15.54
CA LYS A 125 -13.36 -15.97 14.08
C LYS A 125 -12.96 -14.52 13.79
N THR A 126 -12.06 -14.34 12.82
CA THR A 126 -11.62 -13.04 12.33
C THR A 126 -12.79 -12.27 11.73
N VAL A 127 -13.07 -11.09 12.27
CA VAL A 127 -14.08 -10.16 11.78
C VAL A 127 -13.44 -9.12 10.86
N ALA A 128 -12.27 -8.60 11.23
CA ALA A 128 -11.56 -7.61 10.41
C ALA A 128 -10.05 -7.62 10.67
N LEU A 129 -9.29 -7.22 9.65
CA LEU A 129 -7.87 -6.86 9.74
C LEU A 129 -7.74 -5.38 9.38
N SER A 130 -6.99 -4.61 10.15
CA SER A 130 -6.85 -3.16 9.93
C SER A 130 -5.55 -2.59 10.47
N PHE A 131 -4.94 -1.63 9.77
CA PHE A 131 -3.81 -0.86 10.29
C PHE A 131 -4.18 0.16 11.38
N ASN A 132 -5.47 0.32 11.71
CA ASN A 132 -5.89 1.17 12.82
C ASN A 132 -6.38 0.34 14.02
N ARG A 133 -5.98 0.78 15.21
CA ARG A 133 -6.45 0.22 16.48
C ARG A 133 -7.82 0.77 16.91
N ARG A 134 -8.59 1.38 15.99
CA ARG A 134 -9.91 1.92 16.33
C ARG A 134 -10.86 0.76 16.61
N GLU A 135 -11.50 0.82 17.77
CA GLU A 135 -12.51 -0.13 18.21
C GLU A 135 -13.60 -0.34 17.14
N LYS A 136 -13.99 -1.59 16.94
CA LYS A 136 -15.06 -1.98 16.02
C LYS A 136 -16.39 -2.00 16.76
N LYS A 137 -17.23 -1.00 16.47
CA LYS A 137 -18.61 -0.94 16.99
C LYS A 137 -19.46 -2.05 16.37
N GLY A 138 -20.38 -2.59 17.15
CA GLY A 138 -21.34 -3.61 16.73
C GLY A 138 -20.98 -5.02 17.18
N LEU A 139 -21.73 -5.99 16.65
CA LEU A 139 -21.60 -7.41 17.00
C LEU A 139 -21.02 -8.19 15.81
N SER A 140 -20.28 -9.25 16.11
CA SER A 140 -19.77 -10.18 15.11
C SER A 140 -20.92 -10.82 14.32
N SER A 141 -20.71 -11.06 13.03
CA SER A 141 -21.74 -11.67 12.17
C SER A 141 -22.03 -13.13 12.54
N CYS A 142 -21.02 -13.84 13.07
CA CYS A 142 -21.09 -15.26 13.41
C CYS A 142 -21.92 -15.53 14.66
N CYS A 143 -21.49 -15.05 15.84
CA CYS A 143 -22.13 -15.36 17.12
C CYS A 143 -23.03 -14.24 17.64
N LYS A 144 -23.14 -13.11 16.91
CA LYS A 144 -23.80 -11.89 17.40
C LYS A 144 -23.22 -11.45 18.76
N ALA A 145 -21.91 -11.59 18.92
CA ALA A 145 -21.20 -11.28 20.16
C ALA A 145 -20.27 -10.07 19.99
N PRO A 146 -19.80 -9.41 21.07
CA PRO A 146 -18.86 -8.29 20.98
C PRO A 146 -17.61 -8.62 20.15
N ILE A 147 -17.07 -7.60 19.49
CA ILE A 147 -15.83 -7.69 18.69
C ILE A 147 -14.67 -7.18 19.55
N GLU A 148 -13.63 -7.99 19.67
CA GLU A 148 -12.47 -7.68 20.52
C GLU A 148 -11.18 -7.64 19.70
N LEU A 149 -10.22 -6.86 20.18
CA LEU A 149 -8.88 -6.83 19.61
C LEU A 149 -8.16 -8.11 20.06
N GLN A 150 -7.66 -8.88 19.10
CA GLN A 150 -6.71 -9.93 19.40
C GLN A 150 -5.34 -9.28 19.60
N GLU A 151 -4.88 -9.27 20.85
CA GLU A 151 -3.49 -8.91 21.18
C GLU A 151 -2.55 -9.98 20.61
N LYS A 152 -1.35 -9.55 20.20
CA LYS A 152 -0.32 -10.46 19.66
C LYS A 152 0.30 -11.25 20.81
#